data_AF-A0A0K2ZT02-F1
#
_entry.id   AF-A0A0K2ZT02-F1
#
_cell.length_a   1.000
_cell.length_b   1.000
_cell.length_c   1.000
_cell.angle_alpha   90.00
_cell.angle_beta   90.00
_cell.angle_gamma   90.00
#
_symmetry.space_group_name_H-M   'P 1'
#
loop_
_entity.id
_entity.type
_entity.pdbx_description
1 polymer ?
#
loop_
_entity_poly.entity_id
_entity_poly.type
_entity_poly.pdbx_seq_one_letter_code
_entity_poly.pdbx_strand_id
1 'polypeptide(L)'
;MIRPQLPLNALRAFEAAARHQNLTRAAAELCVTQAALSHQIKQLEARLGVVLFQRLPRGVALTDEGQRLHPVLSDSFDRIAATCSASPAAATARR
;
A
#
# COMPACT_ATOMS: atom_id res chain seq x y z
N MET A 1 -20.08 15.70 2.05
CA MET A 1 -18.63 15.67 1.76
C MET A 1 -18.37 14.61 0.70
N ILE A 2 -17.85 14.99 -0.47
CA ILE A 2 -17.46 14.04 -1.52
C ILE A 2 -16.18 13.35 -1.04
N ARG A 3 -16.19 12.00 -0.96
CA ARG A 3 -14.98 11.25 -0.65
C ARG A 3 -14.08 11.24 -1.89
N PRO A 4 -12.82 11.70 -1.81
CA PRO A 4 -11.92 11.62 -2.95
C PRO A 4 -11.75 10.16 -3.35
N GLN A 5 -11.74 9.89 -4.66
CA GLN A 5 -11.49 8.54 -5.16
C GLN A 5 -10.03 8.16 -4.84
N LEU A 6 -9.86 7.19 -3.94
CA LEU A 6 -8.55 6.71 -3.51
C LEU A 6 -8.20 5.43 -4.28
N PRO A 7 -7.07 5.37 -5.00
CA PRO A 7 -6.65 4.15 -5.68
C PRO A 7 -6.09 3.15 -4.67
N LEU A 8 -6.97 2.34 -4.05
CA LEU A 8 -6.61 1.43 -2.96
C LEU A 8 -5.46 0.47 -3.33
N ASN A 9 -5.44 -0.04 -4.56
CA ASN A 9 -4.35 -0.90 -5.03
C ASN A 9 -3.00 -0.16 -5.06
N ALA A 10 -3.00 1.11 -5.44
CA ALA A 10 -1.80 1.92 -5.49
C ALA A 10 -1.30 2.31 -4.10
N LEU A 11 -2.21 2.60 -3.18
CA LEU A 11 -1.90 2.81 -1.76
C LEU A 11 -1.30 1.53 -1.14
N ARG A 12 -1.88 0.37 -1.44
CA ARG A 12 -1.37 -0.92 -0.97
C ARG A 12 0.01 -1.25 -1.56
N ALA A 13 0.21 -0.97 -2.85
CA ALA A 13 1.50 -1.16 -3.51
C ALA A 13 2.61 -0.31 -2.88
N PHE A 14 2.32 0.97 -2.62
CA PHE A 14 3.24 1.86 -1.93
C PHE A 14 3.55 1.38 -0.50
N GLU A 15 2.54 1.03 0.30
CA GLU A 15 2.77 0.58 1.68
C GLU A 15 3.64 -0.69 1.74
N ALA A 16 3.35 -1.68 0.90
CA ALA A 16 4.16 -2.90 0.83
C ALA A 16 5.60 -2.59 0.38
N ALA A 17 5.78 -1.74 -0.63
CA ALA A 17 7.10 -1.32 -1.09
C ALA A 17 7.90 -0.55 -0.03
N ALA A 18 7.22 0.28 0.77
CA ALA A 18 7.80 1.04 1.87
C ALA A 18 8.33 0.10 2.97
N ARG A 19 7.53 -0.89 3.37
CA ARG A 19 7.90 -1.88 4.39
C ARG A 19 9.06 -2.78 3.97
N HIS A 20 9.09 -3.19 2.70
CA HIS A 20 10.18 -4.05 2.18
C HIS A 20 11.42 -3.31 1.74
N GLN A 21 11.33 -2.00 1.45
CA GLN A 21 12.36 -1.20 0.77
C GLN A 21 12.88 -1.85 -0.54
N ASN A 22 12.06 -2.74 -1.13
CA ASN A 22 12.40 -3.57 -2.26
C ASN A 22 11.14 -3.90 -3.08
N LEU A 23 11.10 -3.38 -4.32
CA LEU A 23 9.94 -3.53 -5.20
C LEU A 23 9.66 -4.98 -5.61
N THR A 24 10.70 -5.81 -5.75
CA THR A 24 10.53 -7.22 -6.12
C THR A 24 9.90 -8.01 -4.97
N ARG A 25 10.36 -7.80 -3.74
CA ARG A 25 9.77 -8.46 -2.55
C ARG A 25 8.34 -8.02 -2.30
N ALA A 26 8.07 -6.72 -2.43
CA ALA A 26 6.71 -6.20 -2.31
C ALA A 26 5.77 -6.74 -3.40
N ALA A 27 6.26 -6.88 -4.64
CA ALA A 27 5.44 -7.42 -5.73
C ALA A 27 5.11 -8.89 -5.50
N ALA A 28 6.09 -9.67 -4.99
CA ALA A 28 5.87 -11.05 -4.59
C ALA A 28 4.83 -11.17 -3.46
N GLU A 29 4.87 -10.31 -2.43
CA GLU A 29 3.86 -10.30 -1.36
C GLU A 29 2.46 -10.05 -1.91
N LEU A 30 2.32 -9.13 -2.86
CA LEU A 30 1.03 -8.75 -3.43
C LEU A 30 0.60 -9.64 -4.60
N CYS A 31 1.34 -10.72 -4.90
CA CYS A 31 1.07 -11.63 -6.01
C CYS A 31 0.92 -10.92 -7.37
N VAL A 32 1.74 -9.89 -7.62
CA VAL A 32 1.76 -9.14 -8.88
C VAL A 32 3.17 -9.12 -9.48
N THR A 33 3.28 -8.71 -10.75
CA THR A 33 4.60 -8.46 -11.35
C THR A 33 5.22 -7.18 -10.79
N GLN A 34 6.55 -7.14 -10.74
CA GLN A 34 7.27 -5.93 -10.33
C GLN A 34 6.95 -4.72 -11.23
N ALA A 35 6.68 -4.95 -12.52
CA ALA A 35 6.24 -3.92 -13.45
C ALA A 35 4.86 -3.35 -13.08
N ALA A 36 3.90 -4.21 -12.72
CA ALA A 36 2.57 -3.78 -12.29
C ALA A 36 2.62 -2.98 -10.98
N LEU A 37 3.39 -3.43 -9.99
CA LEU A 37 3.60 -2.71 -8.73
C LEU A 37 4.26 -1.35 -8.96
N SER A 38 5.29 -1.29 -9.81
CA SER A 38 5.97 -0.04 -10.17
C SER A 38 5.00 0.94 -10.85
N HIS A 39 4.13 0.45 -11.74
CA HIS A 39 3.11 1.27 -12.39
C HIS A 39 2.07 1.80 -11.40
N GLN A 40 1.60 0.98 -10.46
CA GLN A 40 0.70 1.41 -9.39
C GLN A 40 1.31 2.53 -8.53
N ILE A 41 2.57 2.41 -8.14
CA ILE A 41 3.28 3.45 -7.38
C ILE A 41 3.39 4.75 -8.20
N LYS A 42 3.77 4.66 -9.47
CA LYS A 42 3.83 5.84 -10.36
C LYS A 42 2.49 6.53 -10.52
N GLN A 43 1.39 5.78 -10.61
CA GLN A 43 0.05 6.35 -10.67
C GLN A 43 -0.31 7.09 -9.37
N LEU A 44 0.09 6.55 -8.21
CA LEU A 44 -0.11 7.22 -6.93
C LEU A 44 0.68 8.53 -6.87
N GLU A 45 1.97 8.49 -7.19
CA GLU A 45 2.85 9.66 -7.23
C GLU A 45 2.29 10.75 -8.16
N ALA A 46 1.85 10.38 -9.37
CA ALA A 46 1.24 11.31 -10.32
C ALA A 46 -0.05 11.95 -9.78
N ARG A 47 -0.87 11.18 -9.05
CA ARG A 47 -2.12 11.69 -8.46
C ARG A 47 -1.86 12.62 -7.28
N LEU A 48 -0.83 12.34 -6.49
CA LEU A 48 -0.46 13.16 -5.33
C LEU A 48 0.40 14.36 -5.70
N GLY A 49 1.00 14.37 -6.90
CA GLY A 49 1.93 15.42 -7.33
C GLY A 49 3.28 15.39 -6.60
N VAL A 50 3.63 14.25 -6.00
CA VAL A 50 4.87 14.08 -5.23
C VAL A 50 5.55 12.75 -5.56
N VAL A 51 6.86 12.70 -5.37
CA VAL A 51 7.65 11.46 -5.45
C VAL A 51 7.73 10.84 -4.06
N LEU A 52 7.43 9.55 -3.95
CA LEU A 52 7.38 8.83 -2.67
C LEU A 52 8.62 7.97 -2.45
N PHE A 53 9.33 7.60 -3.52
CA PHE A 53 10.58 6.84 -3.44
C PHE A 53 11.74 7.50 -4.18
N GLN A 54 12.91 7.47 -3.56
CA GLN A 54 14.18 7.70 -4.23
C GLN A 54 14.81 6.39 -4.70
N ARG A 55 15.39 6.39 -5.90
CA ARG A 55 16.09 5.23 -6.47
C ARG A 55 17.47 5.10 -5.84
N LEU A 56 17.79 3.90 -5.38
CA LEU A 56 19.13 3.57 -4.86
C LEU A 56 19.79 2.52 -5.76
N PRO A 57 21.13 2.35 -5.70
CA PRO A 57 21.83 1.28 -6.41
C PRO A 57 21.27 -0.11 -6.08
N ARG A 58 20.73 -0.28 -4.86
CA ARG A 58 20.08 -1.51 -4.39
C ARG A 58 18.75 -1.16 -3.73
N GLY A 59 17.67 -1.24 -4.48
CA GLY A 59 16.31 -1.05 -3.96
C GLY A 59 15.82 0.39 -4.01
N VAL A 60 15.01 0.77 -3.02
CA VAL A 60 14.38 2.08 -2.92
C VAL A 60 14.39 2.57 -1.48
N ALA A 61 14.45 3.88 -1.28
CA ALA A 61 14.23 4.51 0.02
C ALA A 61 13.07 5.50 -0.08
N LEU A 62 12.42 5.78 1.05
CA LEU A 62 11.35 6.77 1.11
C LEU A 62 11.93 8.18 0.97
N THR A 63 11.19 9.05 0.28
CA THR A 63 11.37 10.50 0.37
C THR A 63 10.73 11.03 1.66
N ASP A 64 10.87 12.31 1.95
CA ASP A 64 10.18 12.94 3.08
C ASP A 64 8.66 12.77 3.00
N GLU A 65 8.08 12.87 1.80
CA GLU A 65 6.65 12.63 1.55
C GLU A 65 6.28 11.17 1.81
N GLY A 66 7.11 10.23 1.32
CA GLY A 66 6.95 8.81 1.58
C GLY A 66 7.00 8.48 3.07
N GLN A 67 7.94 9.09 3.80
CA GLN A 67 8.11 8.88 5.24
C GLN A 67 6.92 9.41 6.05
N ARG A 68 6.26 10.48 5.59
CA ARG A 68 5.03 10.99 6.21
C ARG A 68 3.81 10.11 5.90
N LEU A 69 3.69 9.61 4.67
CA LEU A 69 2.53 8.82 4.25
C LEU A 69 2.55 7.38 4.78
N HIS A 70 3.73 6.77 4.87
CA HIS A 70 3.90 5.37 5.26
C HIS A 70 3.22 4.98 6.57
N PRO A 71 3.47 5.65 7.72
CA PRO A 71 2.87 5.25 9.00
C PRO A 71 1.34 5.38 9.00
N VAL A 72 0.79 6.37 8.30
CA VAL A 72 -0.66 6.56 8.20
C VAL A 72 -1.31 5.39 7.45
N LEU A 73 -0.70 4.94 6.36
CA LEU A 73 -1.22 3.80 5.60
C LEU A 73 -1.08 2.48 6.33
N SER A 74 0.05 2.24 7.00
CA SER A 74 0.24 1.01 7.79
C SER A 74 -0.81 0.91 8.90
N ASP A 75 -0.98 1.95 9.73
CA ASP A 75 -2.03 1.97 10.78
C ASP A 75 -3.44 1.80 10.18
N SER A 76 -3.73 2.51 9.08
CA SER A 76 -5.05 2.43 8.45
C SER A 76 -5.35 1.03 7.93
N PHE A 77 -4.38 0.37 7.29
CA PHE A 77 -4.56 -1.00 6.80
C PHE A 77 -4.68 -2.01 7.94
N ASP A 78 -3.92 -1.84 9.03
CA ASP A 78 -4.02 -2.69 10.21
C ASP A 78 -5.42 -2.57 10.86
N ARG A 79 -5.95 -1.36 10.98
CA ARG A 79 -7.30 -1.11 11.51
C ARG A 79 -8.39 -1.69 10.63
N ILE A 80 -8.24 -1.59 9.31
CA ILE A 80 -9.16 -2.22 8.35
C ILE A 80 -9.10 -3.74 8.52
N ALA A 81 -7.90 -4.32 8.57
CA ALA A 81 -7.70 -5.76 8.74
C ALA A 81 -8.32 -6.27 10.04
N ALA A 82 -8.10 -5.58 11.16
CA ALA A 82 -8.68 -5.90 12.45
C ALA A 82 -10.22 -5.88 12.44
N THR A 83 -10.82 -4.93 11.71
CA THR A 83 -12.27 -4.84 11.58
C THR A 83 -12.83 -5.98 10.73
N CYS A 84 -12.15 -6.33 9.63
CA CYS A 84 -12.55 -7.43 8.76
C CYS A 84 -12.40 -8.80 9.44
N SER A 85 -11.36 -9.00 10.24
CA SER A 85 -11.13 -10.25 10.97
C SER A 85 -12.04 -10.41 12.19
N ALA A 86 -12.49 -9.31 12.79
CA ALA A 86 -13.44 -9.30 13.90
C ALA A 86 -14.91 -9.55 13.48
N SER A 87 -15.18 -9.77 12.19
CA SER A 87 -16.54 -9.99 11.71
C SER A 87 -17.14 -11.28 12.29
N PRO A 88 -18.36 -11.26 12.90
CA PRO A 88 -18.93 -12.37 13.68
C PRO A 88 -19.47 -13.54 12.83
N ALA A 89 -18.89 -13.83 11.67
CA ALA A 89 -19.36 -14.84 10.73
C ALA A 89 -19.24 -16.32 11.21
N ALA A 90 -18.95 -16.55 12.49
CA ALA A 90 -19.08 -17.85 13.14
C ALA A 90 -20.51 -18.13 13.67
N ALA A 91 -21.46 -17.18 13.60
CA ALA A 91 -22.82 -17.35 14.13
C ALA A 91 -23.88 -17.84 13.12
N THR A 92 -23.59 -17.85 11.81
CA THR A 92 -24.56 -18.23 10.76
C THR A 92 -24.20 -19.58 10.10
N ALA A 93 -23.77 -20.54 10.90
CA ALA A 93 -23.60 -21.94 10.49
C ALA A 93 -24.15 -22.89 11.57
N ARG A 94 -25.42 -22.70 11.92
CA ARG A 94 -26.27 -23.75 12.50
C ARG A 94 -27.66 -23.64 11.88
N ARG A 95 -27.90 -24.38 10.81
CA ARG A 95 -29.21 -24.91 10.43
C ARG A 95 -29.01 -26.12 9.54
#